data_AF-A0A520F7X2-F1
#
_entry.id   AF-A0A520F7X2-F1
#
_cell.length_a   1.000
_cell.length_b   1.000
_cell.length_c   1.000
_cell.angle_alpha   90.00
_cell.angle_beta   90.00
_cell.angle_gamma   90.00
#
_symmetry.space_group_name_H-M   'P 1'
#
loop_
_entity.id
_entity.type
_entity.pdbx_description
1 polymer ?
#
loop_
_entity_poly.entity_id
_entity_poly.type
_entity_poly.pdbx_seq_one_letter_code
_entity_poly.pdbx_strand_id
1 'polypeptide(L)'
;MSTTQKVAIVTGASQGIGAALVAGYRRLGYAVVATSRSIGASDDPEVLTVPGDLAQPGTGAHIVEQTLARFGRIDTLVNNAGIFVGKPFTDYTDDDYDAMT
;
A
#
# COMPACT_ATOMS: atom_id res chain seq x y z
N MET A 1 -1.99 -19.11 21.45
CA MET A 1 -1.93 -17.97 20.49
C MET A 1 -2.73 -18.34 19.27
N SER A 2 -3.56 -17.43 18.76
CA SER A 2 -4.40 -17.70 17.58
C SER A 2 -3.54 -18.16 16.39
N THR A 3 -3.93 -19.26 15.75
CA THR A 3 -3.22 -19.92 14.64
C THR A 3 -3.52 -19.30 13.27
N THR A 4 -4.33 -18.24 13.21
CA THR A 4 -4.72 -17.63 11.94
C THR A 4 -3.69 -16.60 11.48
N GLN A 5 -3.23 -16.76 10.24
CA GLN A 5 -2.37 -15.80 9.55
C GLN A 5 -3.09 -14.44 9.44
N LYS A 6 -2.38 -13.36 9.81
CA LYS A 6 -2.90 -11.99 9.71
C LYS A 6 -2.56 -11.38 8.35
N VAL A 7 -3.37 -10.41 7.91
CA VAL A 7 -3.24 -9.76 6.60
C VAL A 7 -3.01 -8.26 6.77
N ALA A 8 -1.94 -7.73 6.17
CA ALA A 8 -1.64 -6.30 6.15
C ALA A 8 -1.72 -5.74 4.72
N ILE A 9 -2.40 -4.61 4.54
CA ILE A 9 -2.32 -3.80 3.31
C ILE A 9 -1.23 -2.74 3.53
N VAL A 10 -0.29 -2.63 2.60
CA VAL A 10 0.76 -1.61 2.62
C VAL A 10 0.67 -0.79 1.33
N THR A 11 0.42 0.51 1.45
CA THR A 11 0.43 1.43 0.32
C THR A 11 1.81 2.01 0.06
N GLY A 12 2.12 2.39 -1.19
CA GLY A 12 3.45 2.88 -1.57
C GLY A 12 4.52 1.79 -1.44
N ALA A 13 4.15 0.54 -1.74
CA ALA A 13 4.95 -0.63 -1.41
C ALA A 13 6.06 -1.01 -2.41
N SER A 14 6.20 -0.31 -3.54
CA SER A 14 7.14 -0.69 -4.61
C SER A 14 8.61 -0.51 -4.25
N GLN A 15 8.93 0.35 -3.28
CA GLN A 15 10.31 0.67 -2.92
C GLN A 15 10.42 1.24 -1.50
N GLY A 16 11.65 1.49 -1.07
CA GLY A 16 11.97 2.23 0.16
C GLY A 16 11.31 1.62 1.41
N ILE A 17 10.72 2.49 2.23
CA ILE A 17 10.08 2.12 3.50
C ILE A 17 8.92 1.13 3.24
N GLY A 18 8.12 1.34 2.21
CA GLY A 18 7.01 0.45 1.86
C GLY A 18 7.47 -0.97 1.56
N ALA A 19 8.50 -1.13 0.71
CA ALA A 19 9.07 -2.45 0.42
C ALA A 19 9.70 -3.10 1.67
N ALA A 20 10.36 -2.32 2.52
CA ALA A 20 10.92 -2.81 3.79
C ALA A 20 9.82 -3.26 4.77
N LEU A 21 8.68 -2.56 4.81
CA LEU A 21 7.51 -2.94 5.60
C LEU A 21 6.91 -4.25 5.10
N VAL A 22 6.76 -4.43 3.78
CA VAL A 22 6.31 -5.72 3.19
C VAL A 22 7.23 -6.84 3.68
N ALA A 23 8.55 -6.71 3.51
CA ALA A 23 9.50 -7.71 3.97
C ALA A 23 9.44 -7.95 5.49
N GLY A 24 9.22 -6.90 6.28
CA GLY A 24 9.07 -6.97 7.73
C GLY A 24 7.83 -7.77 8.16
N TYR A 25 6.67 -7.44 7.61
CA TYR A 25 5.42 -8.18 7.88
C TYR A 25 5.52 -9.64 7.45
N ARG A 26 6.16 -9.92 6.31
CA ARG A 26 6.42 -11.29 5.86
C ARG A 26 7.28 -12.08 6.84
N ARG A 27 8.34 -11.49 7.41
CA ARG A 27 9.14 -12.12 8.48
C ARG A 27 8.35 -12.39 9.76
N LEU A 28 7.29 -11.62 10.03
CA LEU A 28 6.38 -11.83 11.16
C LEU A 28 5.25 -12.83 10.85
N GLY A 29 5.25 -13.43 9.65
CA GLY A 29 4.26 -14.42 9.25
C GLY A 29 2.94 -13.83 8.77
N TYR A 30 2.88 -12.55 8.42
CA TYR A 30 1.67 -11.95 7.83
C TYR A 30 1.59 -12.26 6.34
N ALA A 31 0.38 -12.43 5.79
CA ALA A 31 0.15 -12.20 4.38
C ALA A 31 0.12 -10.68 4.12
N VAL A 32 0.58 -10.24 2.95
CA VAL A 32 0.69 -8.81 2.64
C VAL A 32 0.04 -8.50 1.30
N VAL A 33 -0.76 -7.44 1.27
CA VAL A 33 -1.21 -6.82 0.02
C VAL A 33 -0.39 -5.57 -0.21
N ALA A 34 0.46 -5.61 -1.23
CA ALA A 34 1.35 -4.52 -1.61
C ALA A 34 0.73 -3.73 -2.76
N THR A 35 0.52 -2.43 -2.58
CA THR A 35 -0.04 -1.56 -3.62
C THR A 35 0.82 -0.34 -3.87
N SER A 36 0.98 -0.01 -5.15
CA SER A 36 1.50 1.26 -5.65
C SER A 36 1.16 1.40 -7.14
N ARG A 37 1.41 2.57 -7.73
CA ARG A 37 1.19 2.81 -9.17
C ARG A 37 1.96 1.86 -10.08
N SER A 38 3.18 1.48 -9.70
CA SER A 38 4.11 0.69 -10.51
C SER A 38 4.55 -0.61 -9.83
N ILE A 39 3.73 -1.15 -8.91
CA ILE A 39 4.06 -2.42 -8.25
C ILE A 39 4.10 -3.54 -9.30
N GLY A 40 5.23 -4.26 -9.35
CA GLY A 40 5.36 -5.47 -10.17
C GLY A 40 4.72 -6.67 -9.50
N ALA A 41 4.64 -7.80 -10.21
CA ALA A 41 4.24 -9.07 -9.61
C ALA A 41 5.25 -9.54 -8.56
N SER A 42 4.77 -10.29 -7.57
CA SER A 42 5.60 -10.95 -6.54
C SER A 42 5.62 -12.47 -6.77
N ASP A 43 6.78 -13.08 -6.57
CA ASP A 43 6.92 -14.54 -6.57
C ASP A 43 6.59 -15.17 -5.19
N ASP A 44 6.44 -14.35 -4.13
CA ASP A 44 5.98 -14.82 -2.82
C ASP A 44 4.44 -15.02 -2.85
N PRO A 45 3.92 -16.25 -2.67
CA PRO A 45 2.49 -16.54 -2.74
C PRO A 45 1.66 -15.84 -1.66
N GLU A 46 2.31 -15.38 -0.58
CA GLU A 46 1.69 -14.65 0.52
C GLU A 46 1.82 -13.13 0.37
N VAL A 47 2.29 -12.67 -0.79
CA VAL A 47 2.27 -11.27 -1.20
C VAL A 47 1.39 -11.11 -2.43
N LEU A 48 0.23 -10.50 -2.26
CA LEU A 48 -0.61 -10.07 -3.37
C LEU A 48 -0.20 -8.66 -3.79
N THR A 49 0.08 -8.45 -5.07
CA THR A 49 0.40 -7.14 -5.62
C THR A 49 -0.81 -6.56 -6.35
N VAL A 50 -1.27 -5.38 -5.94
CA VAL A 50 -2.43 -4.70 -6.57
C VAL A 50 -1.97 -3.35 -7.10
N PRO A 51 -1.71 -3.22 -8.41
CA PRO A 51 -1.35 -1.93 -9.01
C PRO A 51 -2.55 -0.99 -8.98
N GLY A 52 -2.30 0.28 -8.63
CA GLY A 52 -3.36 1.28 -8.58
C GLY A 52 -2.86 2.64 -8.13
N ASP A 53 -3.56 3.68 -8.58
CA ASP A 53 -3.35 5.04 -8.12
C ASP A 53 -4.40 5.38 -7.05
N LEU A 54 -3.94 5.68 -5.83
CA LEU A 54 -4.80 5.93 -4.68
C LEU A 54 -5.56 7.26 -4.76
N ALA A 55 -5.13 8.19 -5.63
CA ALA A 55 -5.88 9.40 -5.92
C ALA A 55 -7.14 9.12 -6.76
N GLN A 56 -7.20 7.97 -7.44
CA GLN A 56 -8.35 7.64 -8.28
C GLN A 56 -9.52 7.08 -7.46
N PRO A 57 -10.75 7.58 -7.67
CA PRO A 57 -11.94 7.02 -7.04
C PRO A 57 -12.06 5.52 -7.29
N GLY A 58 -12.35 4.75 -6.25
CA GLY A 58 -12.57 3.31 -6.34
C GLY A 58 -11.31 2.44 -6.20
N THR A 59 -10.09 2.98 -6.32
CA THR A 59 -8.86 2.18 -6.14
C THR A 59 -8.81 1.53 -4.75
N GLY A 60 -9.19 2.26 -3.70
CA GLY A 60 -9.26 1.71 -2.34
C GLY A 60 -10.25 0.55 -2.21
N ALA A 61 -11.42 0.67 -2.83
CA ALA A 61 -12.43 -0.40 -2.83
C ALA A 61 -11.91 -1.65 -3.57
N HIS A 62 -11.25 -1.45 -4.71
CA HIS A 62 -10.62 -2.53 -5.46
C HIS A 62 -9.55 -3.27 -4.65
N ILE A 63 -8.66 -2.54 -3.95
CA ILE A 63 -7.65 -3.15 -3.07
C ILE A 63 -8.31 -3.99 -1.98
N VAL A 64 -9.34 -3.46 -1.32
CA VAL A 64 -10.09 -4.18 -0.28
C VAL A 64 -10.75 -5.44 -0.85
N GLU A 65 -11.43 -5.33 -1.99
CA GLU A 65 -12.07 -6.45 -2.67
C GLU A 65 -11.06 -7.57 -2.99
N GLN A 66 -9.94 -7.23 -3.62
CA GLN A 66 -8.89 -8.21 -3.95
C GLN A 66 -8.29 -8.84 -2.69
N THR A 67 -8.11 -8.06 -1.63
CA THR A 67 -7.61 -8.55 -0.34
C THR A 67 -8.56 -9.57 0.27
N LEU A 68 -9.86 -9.25 0.32
CA LEU A 68 -10.89 -10.14 0.85
C LEU A 68 -11.08 -11.38 -0.02
N ALA A 69 -11.04 -11.24 -1.34
CA ALA A 69 -11.11 -12.37 -2.26
C ALA A 69 -9.95 -13.36 -2.07
N ARG A 70 -8.72 -12.86 -1.86
CA ARG A 70 -7.52 -13.70 -1.73
C ARG A 70 -7.30 -14.27 -0.34
N PHE A 71 -7.57 -13.49 0.71
CA PHE A 71 -7.19 -13.83 2.08
C PHE A 71 -8.37 -13.85 3.07
N GLY A 72 -9.55 -13.38 2.68
CA GLY A 72 -10.77 -13.41 3.50
C GLY A 72 -10.79 -12.45 4.68
N ARG A 73 -9.75 -11.64 4.88
CA ARG A 73 -9.62 -10.73 6.03
C ARG A 73 -8.65 -9.58 5.78
N ILE A 74 -8.75 -8.54 6.59
CA ILE A 74 -7.81 -7.42 6.69
C ILE A 74 -7.60 -7.12 8.18
N ASP A 75 -6.36 -7.16 8.65
CA ASP A 75 -6.01 -6.91 10.05
C ASP A 75 -5.26 -5.60 10.26
N THR A 76 -4.63 -5.08 9.21
CA THR A 76 -3.79 -3.89 9.30
C THR A 76 -3.79 -3.14 7.97
N LEU A 77 -3.84 -1.82 8.04
CA LEU A 77 -3.60 -0.92 6.92
C LEU A 77 -2.43 -0.01 7.30
N VAL A 78 -1.44 0.06 6.41
CA VAL A 78 -0.33 1.02 6.51
C VAL A 78 -0.45 2.01 5.36
N ASN A 79 -0.88 3.22 5.69
CA ASN A 79 -0.89 4.36 4.78
C ASN A 79 0.53 4.93 4.65
N ASN A 80 1.35 4.27 3.83
CA ASN A 80 2.74 4.66 3.57
C ASN A 80 2.91 5.41 2.24
N ALA A 81 1.97 5.28 1.29
CA ALA A 81 1.96 6.12 0.11
C ALA A 81 1.90 7.60 0.50
N GLY A 82 2.83 8.39 -0.03
CA GLY A 82 2.90 9.82 0.22
C GLY A 82 3.85 10.47 -0.78
N ILE A 83 3.64 11.75 -1.01
CA ILE A 83 4.54 12.61 -1.77
C ILE A 83 5.03 13.73 -0.86
N PHE A 84 6.19 14.29 -1.18
CA PHE A 84 6.75 15.41 -0.44
C PHE A 84 7.27 16.44 -1.44
N VAL A 85 6.83 17.68 -1.28
CA VAL A 85 7.30 18.84 -2.05
C VAL A 85 7.94 19.78 -1.04
N GLY A 86 9.25 20.01 -1.16
CA GLY A 86 10.00 20.90 -0.27
C GLY A 86 10.35 22.21 -0.96
N LYS A 87 9.71 23.32 -0.56
CA LYS A 87 9.99 24.68 -1.04
C LYS A 87 9.45 25.74 -0.06
N PRO A 88 9.81 27.04 -0.21
CA PRO A 88 9.23 28.10 0.60
C PRO A 88 7.70 28.13 0.50
N PHE A 89 7.04 28.48 1.61
CA PHE A 89 5.58 28.51 1.69
C PHE A 89 4.92 29.36 0.59
N THR A 90 5.52 30.50 0.24
CA THR A 90 5.00 31.41 -0.78
C THR A 90 5.16 30.91 -2.22
N ASP A 91 5.90 29.81 -2.41
CA ASP A 91 6.24 29.29 -3.74
C ASP A 91 5.37 28.07 -4.12
N TYR A 92 4.42 27.68 -3.26
CA TYR A 92 3.41 26.65 -3.58
C TYR A 92 2.41 27.19 -4.60
N THR A 93 2.08 26.34 -5.58
CA THR A 93 1.09 26.57 -6.61
C THR A 93 -0.15 25.72 -6.32
N ASP A 94 -1.25 26.01 -7.03
CA ASP A 94 -2.47 25.21 -6.96
C ASP A 94 -2.20 23.74 -7.36
N ASP A 95 -1.32 23.51 -8.34
CA ASP A 95 -0.92 22.14 -8.74
C ASP A 95 -0.24 21.36 -7.60
N ASP A 96 0.56 22.01 -6.75
CA ASP A 96 1.15 21.32 -5.59
C ASP A 96 0.09 20.99 -4.55
N TYR A 97 -0.92 21.84 -4.40
CA TYR A 97 -2.03 21.61 -3.49
C TYR A 97 -2.88 20.44 -3.98
N ASP A 98 -3.27 20.45 -5.25
CA ASP A 98 -4.05 19.39 -5.89
C ASP A 98 -3.33 18.04 -5.87
N ALA A 99 -1.99 18.04 -5.95
CA ALA A 99 -1.22 16.80 -5.82
C ALA A 99 -1.30 16.17 -4.41
N MET A 100 -1.71 16.94 -3.38
CA MET A 100 -1.71 16.54 -1.97
C MET A 100 -3.11 16.24 -1.41
N THR A 101 -4.19 16.57 -2.14
CA THR A 101 -5.59 16.46 -1.70
C THR A 101 -6.42 15.56 -2.61
#